data_AF-A0A151GEM9-F1
#
_entry.id   AF-A0A151GEM9-F1
#
_cell.length_a   1.000
_cell.length_b   1.000
_cell.length_c   1.000
_cell.angle_alpha   90.00
_cell.angle_beta   90.00
_cell.angle_gamma   90.00
#
_symmetry.space_group_name_H-M   'P 1'
#
loop_
_entity.id
_entity.type
_entity.pdbx_description
1 polymer ?
#
loop_
_entity_poly.entity_id
_entity_poly.type
_entity_poly.pdbx_seq_one_letter_code
_entity_poly.pdbx_strand_id
1 'polypeptide(L)'
;MWRGGCIIRSVFLKDITAAYRKEPNLTNLLFDDFFNKAIHKAQPGWRDVVAQSAQLGIPTPAFSTALSWFDGYRTKDLPANLLQAQRDYFGAHTFRIKPEFASAKYPEGQDIHVNWTGRGGNVSASTYQA
;
A
#
# COMPACT_ATOMS: atom_id res chain seq x y z
N MET A 1 7.25 -0.22 28.03
CA MET A 1 8.15 -1.38 27.91
C MET A 1 9.46 -1.02 27.21
N TRP A 2 9.45 -0.55 25.95
CA TRP A 2 10.68 -0.30 25.18
C TRP A 2 11.48 0.98 25.50
N ARG A 3 11.07 1.77 26.50
CA ARG A 3 11.74 3.03 26.85
C ARG A 3 12.91 2.88 27.85
N GLY A 4 13.09 1.71 28.45
CA GLY A 4 14.20 1.43 29.37
C GLY A 4 14.66 -0.02 29.24
N GLY A 5 15.97 -0.27 29.26
CA GLY A 5 16.57 -1.61 29.27
C GLY A 5 16.67 -2.35 27.93
N CYS A 6 15.92 -1.96 26.88
CA CYS A 6 16.01 -2.62 25.57
C CYS A 6 17.07 -2.01 24.64
N ILE A 7 17.45 -2.74 23.59
CA ILE A 7 18.47 -2.34 22.59
C ILE A 7 18.00 -1.11 21.79
N ILE A 8 16.72 -1.05 21.42
CA ILE A 8 16.15 0.00 20.56
C ILE A 8 15.71 1.27 21.33
N ARG A 9 16.12 1.42 22.59
CA ARG A 9 15.72 2.56 23.42
C ARG A 9 16.14 3.89 22.77
N SER A 10 15.24 4.85 22.70
CA SER A 10 15.50 6.14 22.08
C SER A 10 14.55 7.23 22.58
N VAL A 11 14.91 8.50 22.36
CA VAL A 11 13.99 9.63 22.59
C VAL A 11 12.77 9.51 21.68
N PHE A 12 12.93 9.02 20.45
CA PHE A 12 11.86 8.78 19.48
C PHE A 12 10.72 7.89 20.01
N LEU A 13 11.03 6.89 20.85
CA LEU A 13 9.99 6.06 21.49
C LEU A 13 9.08 6.83 22.46
N LYS A 14 9.51 8.00 22.96
CA LYS A 14 8.64 8.89 23.75
C LYS A 14 7.55 9.49 22.87
N ASP A 15 7.86 9.87 21.63
CA ASP A 15 6.90 10.43 20.68
C ASP A 15 5.85 9.38 20.28
N ILE A 16 6.28 8.12 20.06
CA ILE A 16 5.35 7.00 19.81
C ILE A 16 4.41 6.80 21.01
N THR A 17 4.96 6.84 22.22
CA THR A 17 4.15 6.73 23.45
C THR A 17 3.17 7.90 23.56
N ALA A 18 3.59 9.11 23.20
CA ALA A 18 2.75 10.30 23.25
C ALA A 18 1.59 10.21 22.24
N ALA A 19 1.86 9.77 21.01
CA ALA A 19 0.84 9.57 19.98
C ALA A 19 -0.26 8.60 20.44
N TYR A 20 0.11 7.41 20.95
CA TYR A 20 -0.88 6.43 21.43
C TYR A 20 -1.54 6.81 22.76
N ARG A 21 -0.93 7.68 23.57
CA ARG A 21 -1.60 8.27 24.75
C ARG A 21 -2.65 9.30 24.34
N LYS A 22 -2.39 10.05 23.27
CA LYS A 22 -3.32 11.03 22.70
C LYS A 22 -4.48 10.33 21.99
N GLU A 23 -4.19 9.33 21.15
CA GLU A 23 -5.17 8.56 20.40
C GLU A 23 -4.88 7.05 20.54
N PRO A 24 -5.52 6.36 21.50
CA PRO A 24 -5.29 4.93 21.74
C PRO A 24 -5.68 4.03 20.57
N ASN A 25 -6.62 4.46 19.71
CA ASN A 25 -7.10 3.68 18.56
C ASN A 25 -6.41 4.10 17.25
N LEU A 26 -5.25 4.75 17.32
CA LEU A 26 -4.50 5.21 16.16
C LEU A 26 -4.15 4.03 15.25
N THR A 27 -4.73 4.01 14.05
CA THR A 27 -4.56 2.91 13.07
C THR A 27 -3.18 2.90 12.43
N ASN A 28 -2.52 4.05 12.33
CA ASN A 28 -1.17 4.19 11.81
C ASN A 28 -0.48 5.42 12.42
N LEU A 29 0.80 5.30 12.79
CA LEU A 29 1.59 6.41 13.35
C LEU A 29 1.69 7.61 12.42
N LEU A 30 1.64 7.42 11.09
CA LEU A 30 1.67 8.52 10.12
C LEU A 30 0.45 9.45 10.19
N PHE A 31 -0.61 9.05 10.90
CA PHE A 31 -1.78 9.90 11.14
C PHE A 31 -1.66 10.76 12.40
N ASP A 32 -0.64 10.55 13.23
CA ASP A 32 -0.32 11.51 14.31
C ASP A 32 0.46 12.71 13.76
N ASP A 33 0.13 13.90 14.28
CA ASP A 33 0.65 15.18 13.79
C ASP A 33 2.17 15.28 13.82
N PHE A 34 2.83 14.70 14.84
CA PHE A 34 4.28 14.77 14.98
C PHE A 34 4.96 13.98 13.85
N PHE A 35 4.55 12.72 13.66
CA PHE A 35 5.13 11.86 12.62
C PHE A 35 4.76 12.35 11.23
N ASN A 36 3.54 12.84 11.04
CA ASN A 36 3.11 13.42 9.78
C ASN A 36 3.96 14.63 9.39
N LYS A 37 4.20 15.56 10.31
CA LYS A 37 5.09 16.71 10.05
C LYS A 37 6.53 16.28 9.81
N ALA A 38 7.03 15.33 10.61
CA ALA A 38 8.39 14.83 10.47
C ALA A 38 8.63 14.19 9.10
N ILE A 39 7.72 13.34 8.63
CA ILE A 39 7.87 12.68 7.32
C ILE A 39 7.78 13.69 6.17
N HIS A 40 6.84 14.64 6.21
CA HIS A 40 6.73 15.67 5.17
C HIS A 40 7.95 16.58 5.12
N LYS A 41 8.54 16.91 6.28
CA LYS A 41 9.80 17.65 6.34
C LYS A 41 10.97 16.86 5.76
N ALA A 42 11.03 15.54 5.99
CA ALA A 42 12.12 14.68 5.54
C ALA A 42 12.05 14.31 4.05
N GLN A 43 10.85 14.33 3.45
CA GLN A 43 10.59 13.86 2.08
C GLN A 43 11.60 14.34 1.02
N PRO A 44 11.95 15.63 0.90
CA PRO A 44 12.88 16.08 -0.14
C PRO A 44 14.26 15.43 -0.01
N GLY A 45 14.86 15.47 1.18
CA GLY A 45 16.18 14.90 1.43
C GLY A 45 16.18 13.37 1.37
N TRP A 46 15.11 12.73 1.80
CA TRP A 46 14.97 11.27 1.70
C TRP A 46 14.97 10.80 0.25
N ARG A 47 14.24 11.49 -0.63
CA ARG A 47 14.21 11.19 -2.07
C ARG A 47 15.55 11.41 -2.74
N ASP A 48 16.22 12.51 -2.42
CA ASP A 48 17.56 12.80 -2.91
C ASP A 48 18.54 11.68 -2.52
N VAL A 49 18.57 11.26 -1.25
CA VAL A 49 19.42 10.14 -0.84
C VAL A 49 19.13 8.86 -1.61
N VAL A 50 17.85 8.49 -1.80
CA VAL A 50 17.48 7.27 -2.53
C VAL A 50 17.86 7.35 -4.01
N ALA A 51 17.58 8.47 -4.68
CA ALA A 51 17.87 8.66 -6.09
C ALA A 51 19.39 8.66 -6.37
N GLN A 52 20.16 9.41 -5.59
CA GLN A 52 21.61 9.53 -5.73
C GLN A 52 22.28 8.19 -5.42
N SER A 53 21.81 7.46 -4.40
CA SER A 53 22.32 6.12 -4.10
C SER A 53 22.12 5.16 -5.27
N ALA A 54 20.97 5.21 -5.95
CA ALA A 54 20.71 4.39 -7.12
C ALA A 54 21.64 4.75 -8.30
N GLN A 55 21.87 6.03 -8.56
CA GLN A 55 22.79 6.50 -9.63
C GLN A 55 24.24 6.09 -9.35
N LEU A 56 24.65 6.10 -8.09
CA LEU A 56 26.01 5.75 -7.66
C LEU A 56 26.22 4.25 -7.44
N GLY A 57 25.18 3.42 -7.59
CA GLY A 57 25.25 1.98 -7.31
C GLY A 57 25.44 1.63 -5.83
N ILE A 58 25.02 2.50 -4.91
CA ILE A 58 25.11 2.28 -3.46
C ILE A 58 23.82 1.58 -2.98
N PRO A 59 23.91 0.36 -2.39
CA PRO A 59 22.73 -0.37 -1.97
C PRO A 59 22.09 0.25 -0.72
N THR A 60 20.82 0.67 -0.84
CA THR A 60 20.04 1.29 0.25
C THR A 60 18.68 0.60 0.48
N PRO A 61 18.65 -0.73 0.70
CA PRO A 61 17.40 -1.51 0.70
C PRO A 61 16.36 -0.98 1.70
N ALA A 62 16.79 -0.59 2.91
CA ALA A 62 15.91 -0.06 3.95
C ALA A 62 15.33 1.33 3.59
N PHE A 63 16.13 2.24 3.01
CA PHE A 63 15.64 3.55 2.60
C PHE A 63 14.71 3.45 1.40
N SER A 64 15.08 2.66 0.39
CA SER A 64 14.29 2.48 -0.83
C SER A 64 12.95 1.79 -0.54
N THR A 65 12.94 0.72 0.28
CA THR A 65 11.68 0.03 0.61
C THR A 65 10.76 0.90 1.46
N ALA A 66 11.31 1.66 2.42
CA ALA A 66 10.50 2.56 3.24
C ALA A 66 9.89 3.69 2.38
N LEU A 67 10.61 4.20 1.38
CA LEU A 67 10.10 5.24 0.48
C LEU A 67 9.00 4.69 -0.43
N SER A 68 9.24 3.52 -1.03
CA SER A 68 8.25 2.80 -1.83
C SER A 68 6.99 2.47 -1.04
N TRP A 69 7.13 2.01 0.22
CA TRP A 69 5.99 1.76 1.10
C TRP A 69 5.23 3.05 1.41
N PHE A 70 5.94 4.15 1.74
CA PHE A 70 5.28 5.42 2.06
C PHE A 70 4.51 5.97 0.86
N ASP A 71 5.12 5.95 -0.33
CA ASP A 71 4.47 6.36 -1.56
C ASP A 71 3.30 5.45 -1.94
N GLY A 72 3.44 4.14 -1.71
CA GLY A 72 2.35 3.18 -1.87
C GLY A 72 1.18 3.44 -0.93
N TYR A 73 1.46 3.65 0.35
CA TYR A 73 0.46 3.83 1.40
C TYR A 73 -0.39 5.09 1.23
N ARG A 74 0.21 6.18 0.75
CA ARG A 74 -0.50 7.45 0.51
C ARG A 74 -1.16 7.55 -0.86
N THR A 75 -1.03 6.53 -1.71
CA THR A 75 -1.61 6.51 -3.05
C THR A 75 -3.02 5.90 -2.99
N LYS A 76 -4.05 6.69 -3.31
CA LYS A 76 -5.44 6.22 -3.34
C LYS A 76 -5.63 5.06 -4.33
N ASP A 77 -5.02 5.17 -5.50
CA ASP A 77 -5.20 4.23 -6.62
C ASP A 77 -3.85 3.64 -7.03
N LEU A 78 -3.58 2.41 -6.57
CA LEU A 78 -2.37 1.67 -6.89
C LEU A 78 -2.54 0.86 -8.19
N PRO A 79 -1.43 0.49 -8.88
CA PRO A 79 -1.47 -0.32 -10.10
C PRO A 79 -1.92 -1.79 -9.88
N ALA A 80 -2.47 -2.11 -8.70
CA ALA A 80 -3.05 -3.42 -8.40
C ALA A 80 -4.26 -3.76 -9.28
N ASN A 81 -4.89 -2.77 -9.93
CA ASN A 81 -5.91 -2.99 -10.94
C ASN A 81 -5.38 -3.80 -12.15
N LEU A 82 -4.15 -3.53 -12.61
CA LEU A 82 -3.53 -4.30 -13.68
C LEU A 82 -3.24 -5.74 -13.23
N LEU A 83 -2.81 -5.93 -11.99
CA LEU A 83 -2.62 -7.25 -11.40
C LEU A 83 -3.93 -8.04 -11.39
N GLN A 84 -5.04 -7.41 -11.00
CA GLN A 84 -6.37 -8.03 -11.04
C GLN A 84 -6.79 -8.39 -12.48
N ALA A 85 -6.58 -7.49 -13.44
CA ALA A 85 -6.86 -7.76 -14.85
C ALA A 85 -6.00 -8.93 -15.40
N GLN A 86 -4.72 -9.00 -15.04
CA GLN A 86 -3.84 -10.10 -15.42
C GLN A 86 -4.35 -11.44 -14.85
N ARG A 87 -4.69 -11.48 -13.56
CA ARG A 87 -5.24 -12.68 -12.91
C ARG A 87 -6.53 -13.15 -13.56
N ASP A 88 -7.42 -12.22 -13.92
CA ASP A 88 -8.65 -12.54 -14.62
C ASP A 88 -8.39 -13.02 -16.06
N TYR A 89 -7.40 -12.42 -16.73
CA TYR A 89 -7.00 -12.78 -18.10
C TYR A 89 -6.51 -14.23 -18.19
N PHE A 90 -5.52 -14.63 -17.40
CA PHE A 90 -4.89 -15.96 -17.55
C PHE A 90 -5.56 -17.04 -16.69
N GLY A 91 -6.35 -16.67 -15.68
CA GLY A 91 -6.85 -17.60 -14.67
C GLY A 91 -8.32 -17.43 -14.32
N ALA A 92 -9.06 -16.54 -15.01
CA ALA A 92 -10.49 -16.29 -14.79
C ALA A 92 -10.84 -16.04 -13.31
N HIS A 93 -9.93 -15.39 -12.58
CA HIS A 93 -10.00 -15.18 -11.14
C HIS A 93 -10.98 -14.07 -10.71
N THR A 94 -11.65 -13.43 -11.66
CA THR A 94 -12.53 -12.28 -11.45
C THR A 94 -11.84 -11.06 -10.84
N PHE A 95 -12.52 -9.92 -10.87
CA PHE A 95 -12.12 -8.70 -10.16
C PHE A 95 -13.34 -7.85 -9.82
N ARG A 96 -13.16 -6.82 -8.98
CA ARG A 96 -14.21 -5.86 -8.62
C ARG A 96 -13.99 -4.50 -9.26
N ILE A 97 -15.09 -3.83 -9.57
CA ILE A 97 -15.10 -2.47 -10.11
C ILE A 97 -15.21 -1.48 -8.97
N LYS A 98 -14.45 -0.39 -9.05
CA LYS A 98 -14.55 0.67 -8.06
C LYS A 98 -15.93 1.35 -8.16
N PRO A 99 -16.51 1.82 -7.04
CA PRO A 99 -17.85 2.42 -7.04
C PRO A 99 -18.02 3.53 -8.07
N GLU A 100 -17.01 4.40 -8.23
CA GLU A 100 -17.05 5.51 -9.19
C GLU A 100 -17.00 5.10 -10.69
N PHE A 101 -16.71 3.82 -10.99
CA PHE A 101 -16.69 3.27 -12.35
C PHE A 101 -17.77 2.20 -12.57
N ALA A 102 -18.69 2.03 -11.62
CA ALA A 102 -19.78 1.08 -11.73
C ALA A 102 -20.74 1.44 -12.89
N SER A 103 -21.29 0.42 -13.55
CA SER A 103 -22.25 0.57 -14.65
C SER A 103 -23.20 -0.62 -14.71
N ALA A 104 -24.22 -0.57 -15.57
CA ALA A 104 -25.14 -1.69 -15.78
C ALA A 104 -24.41 -2.97 -16.27
N LYS A 105 -23.32 -2.82 -17.03
CA LYS A 105 -22.48 -3.94 -17.48
C LYS A 105 -21.54 -4.44 -16.39
N TYR A 106 -21.12 -3.54 -15.50
CA TYR A 106 -20.08 -3.75 -14.50
C TYR A 106 -20.56 -3.21 -13.15
N PRO A 107 -21.48 -3.92 -12.49
CA PRO A 107 -22.09 -3.46 -11.25
C PRO A 107 -21.09 -3.42 -10.09
N GLU A 108 -21.31 -2.48 -9.16
CA GLU A 108 -20.53 -2.39 -7.93
C GLU A 108 -20.71 -3.65 -7.07
N GLY A 109 -19.63 -4.07 -6.40
CA GLY A 109 -19.68 -5.15 -5.41
C GLY A 109 -19.77 -6.56 -5.98
N GLN A 110 -19.82 -6.72 -7.31
CA GLN A 110 -19.83 -8.03 -7.97
C GLN A 110 -18.44 -8.46 -8.42
N ASP A 111 -18.21 -9.76 -8.36
CA ASP A 111 -17.02 -10.41 -8.90
C ASP A 111 -17.22 -10.63 -10.40
N ILE A 112 -16.44 -9.92 -11.21
CA ILE A 112 -16.62 -9.82 -12.66
C ILE A 112 -15.51 -10.59 -13.36
N HIS A 113 -15.89 -11.50 -14.27
CA HIS A 113 -14.99 -12.10 -15.24
C HIS A 113 -15.18 -11.43 -16.62
N VAL A 114 -14.08 -11.12 -17.31
CA VAL A 114 -14.09 -10.63 -18.68
C VAL A 114 -13.46 -11.67 -19.60
N ASN A 115 -14.12 -11.97 -20.73
CA ASN A 115 -13.50 -12.73 -21.80
C ASN A 115 -12.52 -11.84 -22.60
N TRP A 116 -11.31 -11.71 -22.08
CA TRP A 116 -10.28 -10.83 -22.64
C TRP A 116 -9.79 -11.23 -24.03
N THR A 117 -9.89 -12.52 -24.39
CA THR A 117 -9.42 -13.04 -25.68
C THR A 117 -10.46 -12.93 -26.80
N GLY A 118 -11.74 -12.71 -26.45
CA GLY A 118 -12.88 -12.74 -27.37
C GLY A 118 -13.18 -14.12 -27.96
N ARG A 119 -12.42 -15.15 -27.57
CA ARG A 119 -12.53 -16.53 -28.05
C ARG A 119 -12.66 -17.55 -26.92
N GLY A 120 -12.37 -17.14 -25.68
CA GLY A 120 -12.55 -17.96 -24.48
C GLY A 120 -14.04 -18.10 -24.11
N GLY A 121 -14.35 -19.03 -23.21
CA GLY A 121 -15.68 -19.10 -22.59
C GLY A 121 -15.88 -18.00 -21.54
N ASN A 122 -17.13 -17.75 -21.15
CA ASN A 122 -17.47 -16.85 -20.04
C ASN A 122 -17.43 -17.56 -18.67
N VAL A 123 -16.63 -18.62 -18.55
CA VAL A 123 -16.55 -19.44 -17.34
C VAL A 123 -15.46 -18.86 -16.45
N SER A 124 -15.83 -18.38 -15.27
CA SER A 124 -14.89 -17.96 -14.24
C SER A 124 -14.35 -19.17 -13.46
N ALA A 125 -13.13 -19.07 -12.93
CA ALA A 125 -12.63 -19.98 -11.92
C ALA A 125 -13.38 -19.70 -10.60
N SER A 126 -14.57 -20.27 -10.44
CA SER A 126 -15.34 -20.12 -9.20
C SER A 126 -14.59 -20.76 -8.03
N THR A 127 -14.72 -20.16 -6.86
CA THR A 127 -14.55 -20.89 -5.61
C THR A 127 -15.65 -21.94 -5.54
N TYR A 128 -15.29 -23.22 -5.44
CA TYR A 128 -16.23 -24.23 -4.97
C TYR A 128 -16.68 -23.80 -3.57
N GLN A 129 -17.90 -23.26 -3.44
CA GLN A 129 -18.58 -23.22 -2.16
C GLN A 129 -19.08 -24.65 -1.93
N ALA A 130 -18.31 -25.42 -1.16
CA ALA A 130 -18.78 -26.64 -0.54
C ALA A 130 -19.77 -26.30 0.59
#